data_AF-A0A0K1E5T3-F1
#
_entry.id   AF-A0A0K1E5T3-F1
#
_cell.length_a   1.000
_cell.length_b   1.000
_cell.length_c   1.000
_cell.angle_alpha   90.00
_cell.angle_beta   90.00
_cell.angle_gamma   90.00
#
_symmetry.space_group_name_H-M   'P 1'
#
loop_
_entity.id
_entity.type
_entity.pdbx_description
1 polymer ?
#
loop_
_entity_poly.entity_id
_entity_poly.type
_entity_poly.pdbx_seq_one_letter_code
_entity_poly.pdbx_strand_id
1 'polypeptide(L)'
;MESSTFTSTALFERFFAPLYPQDALADLGLARATDANPAGNPSILKQLEEAATIFAKLAPAALGLPELALDFSDDSVHRLAAALSRERRDQWLAPPAPDQPPLLVTLVIHGALYVGACIVKNHGGQWQVRRPLWESQVRLDSSAGSADLAIFHWWLKALSDEEVDKGRLADRYRTHVEVPTFDPERLPVIASADRRLPRLAKVRYDLLYKHLRAHLPELRSVGDDFPSPERFDEMGFRWLDFLLLGGGRMLLLHGPGAQGVHLFWMDLGGFVQSAFYQADAFPEHVVQVEDDRLQVIVSISGQPRMHEMLWWGT
;
A
#
# COMPACT_ATOMS: atom_id res chain seq x y z
N MET A 1 -29.34 4.73 -22.54
CA MET A 1 -28.65 3.56 -21.97
C MET A 1 -28.62 3.78 -20.49
N GLU A 2 -29.30 2.94 -19.71
CA GLU A 2 -29.19 2.98 -18.25
C GLU A 2 -27.71 2.88 -17.87
N SER A 3 -27.24 3.78 -17.02
CA SER A 3 -25.88 3.75 -16.48
C SER A 3 -25.72 2.45 -15.69
N SER A 4 -25.19 1.40 -16.33
CA SER A 4 -24.99 0.12 -15.67
C SER A 4 -23.93 0.30 -14.60
N THR A 5 -24.34 0.25 -13.33
CA THR A 5 -23.40 0.27 -12.21
C THR A 5 -22.45 -0.92 -12.31
N PHE A 6 -21.15 -0.67 -12.30
CA PHE A 6 -20.12 -1.69 -12.35
C PHE A 6 -19.72 -2.11 -10.93
N THR A 7 -20.43 -3.11 -10.38
CA THR A 7 -19.93 -3.85 -9.21
C THR A 7 -18.78 -4.77 -9.62
N SER A 8 -17.98 -5.25 -8.65
CA SER A 8 -16.92 -6.22 -8.94
C SER A 8 -17.46 -7.52 -9.58
N THR A 9 -18.63 -7.98 -9.14
CA THR A 9 -19.36 -9.10 -9.75
C THR A 9 -19.80 -8.78 -11.18
N ALA A 10 -20.37 -7.59 -11.43
CA ALA A 10 -20.79 -7.21 -12.78
C ALA A 10 -19.60 -7.10 -13.75
N LEU A 11 -18.45 -6.60 -13.29
CA LEU A 11 -17.22 -6.60 -14.07
C LEU A 11 -16.77 -8.03 -14.41
N PHE A 12 -16.78 -8.93 -13.42
CA PHE A 12 -16.46 -10.34 -13.61
C PHE A 12 -17.37 -11.00 -14.65
N GLU A 13 -18.68 -10.97 -14.42
CA GLU A 13 -19.68 -11.65 -15.27
C GLU A 13 -19.66 -11.15 -16.71
N ARG A 14 -19.48 -9.84 -16.89
CA ARG A 14 -19.54 -9.23 -18.22
C ARG A 14 -18.27 -9.41 -19.04
N PHE A 15 -17.10 -9.28 -18.43
CA PHE A 15 -15.84 -9.18 -19.17
C PHE A 15 -14.92 -10.38 -19.01
N PHE A 16 -15.00 -11.11 -17.89
CA PHE A 16 -14.06 -12.17 -17.58
C PHE A 16 -14.70 -13.55 -17.67
N ALA A 17 -15.93 -13.74 -17.17
CA ALA A 17 -16.62 -15.03 -17.24
C ALA A 17 -16.70 -15.62 -18.66
N PRO A 18 -16.91 -14.85 -19.75
CA PRO A 18 -16.89 -15.39 -21.11
C PRO A 18 -15.54 -15.95 -21.56
N LEU A 19 -14.45 -15.58 -20.88
CA LEU A 19 -13.08 -16.02 -21.17
C LEU A 19 -12.68 -17.26 -20.35
N TYR A 20 -13.54 -17.72 -19.46
CA TYR A 20 -13.27 -18.90 -18.65
C TYR A 20 -13.40 -20.17 -19.48
N PRO A 21 -12.57 -21.19 -19.20
CA PRO A 21 -12.86 -22.55 -19.64
C PRO A 21 -14.24 -22.99 -19.15
N GLN A 22 -15.02 -23.63 -20.01
CA GLN A 22 -16.42 -24.01 -19.71
C GLN A 22 -16.54 -24.89 -18.46
N ASP A 23 -15.58 -25.80 -18.26
CA ASP A 23 -15.50 -26.67 -17.10
C ASP A 23 -15.20 -25.89 -15.80
N ALA A 24 -14.32 -24.88 -15.87
CA ALA A 24 -14.02 -24.01 -14.74
C ALA A 24 -15.20 -23.09 -14.37
N LEU A 25 -15.95 -22.61 -15.37
CA LEU A 25 -17.11 -21.75 -15.14
C LEU A 25 -18.29 -22.53 -14.52
N ALA A 26 -18.43 -23.81 -14.85
CA ALA A 26 -19.46 -24.68 -14.30
C ALA A 26 -19.31 -24.92 -12.79
N ASP A 27 -18.07 -24.92 -12.27
CA ASP A 27 -17.78 -24.99 -10.83
C ASP A 27 -16.59 -24.09 -10.46
N LEU A 28 -16.88 -22.79 -10.29
CA LEU A 28 -15.88 -21.80 -9.90
C LEU A 28 -15.28 -22.08 -8.52
N GLY A 29 -16.03 -22.71 -7.61
CA GLY A 29 -15.56 -23.04 -6.27
C GLY A 29 -14.43 -24.07 -6.33
N LEU A 30 -14.66 -25.17 -7.05
CA LEU A 30 -13.65 -26.19 -7.27
C LEU A 30 -12.46 -25.66 -8.07
N ALA A 31 -12.70 -24.90 -9.14
CA ALA A 31 -11.64 -24.32 -9.97
C ALA A 31 -10.71 -23.39 -9.15
N ARG A 32 -11.28 -22.61 -8.23
CA ARG A 32 -10.51 -21.72 -7.33
C ARG A 32 -9.83 -22.45 -6.18
N ALA A 33 -10.35 -23.60 -5.75
CA ALA A 33 -9.72 -24.41 -4.70
C ALA A 33 -8.55 -25.27 -5.24
N THR A 34 -8.56 -25.61 -6.53
CA THR A 34 -7.62 -26.56 -7.13
C THR A 34 -6.36 -25.85 -7.65
N ASP A 35 -5.18 -26.33 -7.28
CA ASP A 35 -3.92 -25.86 -7.88
C ASP A 35 -3.77 -26.52 -9.26
N ALA A 36 -3.62 -25.70 -10.29
CA ALA A 36 -3.40 -26.13 -11.67
C ALA A 36 -1.94 -26.52 -11.94
N ASN A 37 -1.03 -26.28 -10.99
CA ASN A 37 0.38 -26.67 -11.07
C ASN A 37 0.86 -27.42 -9.80
N PRO A 38 0.19 -28.52 -9.38
CA PRO A 38 0.50 -29.18 -8.12
C PRO A 38 1.90 -29.80 -8.07
N ALA A 39 2.52 -30.06 -9.24
CA ALA A 39 3.87 -30.57 -9.35
C ALA A 39 4.95 -29.47 -9.37
N GLY A 40 4.57 -28.20 -9.27
CA GLY A 40 5.50 -27.06 -9.27
C GLY A 40 6.30 -26.95 -10.57
N ASN A 41 5.67 -27.17 -11.73
CA ASN A 41 6.34 -27.04 -13.02
C ASN A 41 6.92 -25.62 -13.21
N PRO A 42 8.24 -25.46 -13.30
CA PRO A 42 8.88 -24.15 -13.40
C PRO A 42 8.55 -23.41 -14.69
N SER A 43 8.15 -24.11 -15.77
CA SER A 43 7.78 -23.44 -17.02
C SER A 43 6.51 -22.60 -16.88
N ILE A 44 5.57 -23.03 -16.04
CA ILE A 44 4.33 -22.29 -15.78
C ILE A 44 4.63 -21.06 -14.92
N LEU A 45 5.47 -21.19 -13.89
CA LEU A 45 5.88 -20.06 -13.05
C LEU A 45 6.62 -19.00 -13.88
N LYS A 46 7.51 -19.44 -14.78
CA LYS A 46 8.20 -18.55 -15.72
C LYS A 46 7.22 -17.79 -16.62
N GLN A 47 6.13 -18.40 -17.06
CA GLN A 47 5.11 -17.70 -17.86
C GLN A 47 4.40 -16.58 -17.07
N LEU A 48 4.16 -16.77 -15.77
CA LEU A 48 3.60 -15.73 -14.90
C LEU A 48 4.56 -14.53 -14.80
N GLU A 49 5.86 -14.79 -14.62
CA GLU A 49 6.91 -13.76 -14.58
C GLU A 49 7.09 -13.03 -15.92
N GLU A 50 7.06 -13.78 -17.03
CA GLU A 50 7.13 -13.22 -18.39
C GLU A 50 5.93 -12.31 -18.66
N ALA A 51 4.72 -12.72 -18.27
CA ALA A 51 3.51 -11.91 -18.39
C ALA A 51 3.58 -10.62 -17.55
N ALA A 52 4.06 -10.71 -16.31
CA ALA A 52 4.30 -9.55 -15.45
C ALA A 52 5.35 -8.59 -16.06
N THR A 53 6.41 -9.12 -16.66
CA THR A 53 7.45 -8.32 -17.34
C THR A 53 6.92 -7.61 -18.57
N ILE A 54 6.03 -8.26 -19.34
CA ILE A 54 5.37 -7.63 -20.49
C ILE A 54 4.43 -6.53 -20.02
N PHE A 55 3.67 -6.76 -18.94
CA PHE A 55 2.80 -5.75 -18.35
C PHE A 55 3.58 -4.50 -17.94
N ALA A 56 4.68 -4.67 -17.18
CA ALA A 56 5.51 -3.57 -16.70
C ALA A 56 5.97 -2.64 -17.84
N LYS A 57 6.24 -3.21 -19.03
CA LYS A 57 6.67 -2.47 -20.22
C LYS A 57 5.52 -1.76 -20.95
N LEU A 58 4.34 -2.38 -21.02
CA LEU A 58 3.24 -1.90 -21.86
C LEU A 58 2.22 -1.04 -21.09
N ALA A 59 2.07 -1.28 -19.78
CA ALA A 59 1.09 -0.59 -18.95
C ALA A 59 1.27 0.94 -18.91
N PRO A 60 2.49 1.53 -18.84
CA PRO A 60 2.66 2.99 -18.87
C PRO A 60 1.97 3.64 -20.09
N ALA A 61 2.13 3.06 -21.27
CA ALA A 61 1.46 3.54 -22.49
C ALA A 61 -0.07 3.33 -22.42
N ALA A 62 -0.53 2.16 -21.95
CA ALA A 62 -1.96 1.86 -21.83
C ALA A 62 -2.68 2.73 -20.78
N LEU A 63 -1.97 3.18 -19.75
CA LEU A 63 -2.45 4.08 -18.71
C LEU A 63 -2.33 5.57 -19.12
N GLY A 64 -1.70 5.89 -20.26
CA GLY A 64 -1.42 7.26 -20.68
C GLY A 64 -0.42 7.98 -19.79
N LEU A 65 0.50 7.25 -19.15
CA LEU A 65 1.49 7.74 -18.20
C LEU A 65 2.88 7.20 -18.59
N PRO A 66 3.56 7.79 -19.60
CA PRO A 66 4.84 7.26 -20.10
C PRO A 66 5.96 7.25 -19.05
N GLU A 67 5.90 8.14 -18.06
CA GLU A 67 6.86 8.23 -16.96
C GLU A 67 6.56 7.25 -15.80
N LEU A 68 5.49 6.45 -15.90
CA LEU A 68 5.14 5.48 -14.86
C LEU A 68 6.19 4.36 -14.82
N ALA A 69 7.02 4.35 -13.77
CA ALA A 69 8.01 3.31 -13.54
C ALA A 69 7.41 2.10 -12.81
N LEU A 70 7.32 0.98 -13.52
CA LEU A 70 6.93 -0.33 -12.99
C LEU A 70 8.18 -1.25 -12.88
N ASP A 71 8.89 -1.14 -11.76
CA ASP A 71 10.20 -1.76 -11.49
C ASP A 71 10.12 -2.99 -10.54
N PHE A 72 8.90 -3.47 -10.28
CA PHE A 72 8.59 -4.55 -9.34
C PHE A 72 8.88 -4.23 -7.86
N SER A 73 9.11 -2.97 -7.49
CA SER A 73 9.13 -2.54 -6.07
C SER A 73 7.71 -2.44 -5.50
N ASP A 74 7.60 -2.35 -4.18
CA ASP A 74 6.32 -2.06 -3.53
C ASP A 74 5.78 -0.68 -3.98
N ASP A 75 6.66 0.32 -4.09
CA ASP A 75 6.30 1.65 -4.61
C ASP A 75 5.73 1.60 -6.02
N SER A 76 6.17 0.66 -6.86
CA SER A 76 5.59 0.50 -8.20
C SER A 76 4.13 0.05 -8.17
N VAL A 77 3.74 -0.75 -7.16
CA VAL A 77 2.34 -1.15 -6.96
C VAL A 77 1.52 0.04 -6.49
N HIS A 78 2.08 0.87 -5.59
CA HIS A 78 1.44 2.11 -5.15
C HIS A 78 1.25 3.11 -6.30
N ARG A 79 2.27 3.31 -7.14
CA ARG A 79 2.17 4.14 -8.35
C ARG A 79 1.14 3.60 -9.34
N LEU A 80 1.11 2.28 -9.54
CA LEU A 80 0.12 1.61 -10.39
C LEU A 80 -1.30 1.80 -9.86
N ALA A 81 -1.50 1.61 -8.56
CA ALA A 81 -2.80 1.80 -7.91
C ALA A 81 -3.29 3.24 -8.00
N ALA A 82 -2.41 4.23 -7.81
CA ALA A 82 -2.72 5.65 -7.96
C ALA A 82 -3.07 6.02 -9.41
N ALA A 83 -2.56 5.27 -10.40
CA ALA A 83 -2.91 5.46 -11.80
C ALA A 83 -4.31 4.92 -12.16
N LEU A 84 -4.96 4.12 -11.31
CA LEU A 84 -6.30 3.58 -11.57
C LEU A 84 -7.35 4.64 -11.25
N SER A 85 -8.06 5.09 -12.29
CA SER A 85 -9.17 6.04 -12.16
C SER A 85 -10.41 5.57 -12.90
N ARG A 86 -11.56 6.10 -12.50
CA ARG A 86 -12.85 5.85 -13.16
C ARG A 86 -12.82 6.24 -14.63
N GLU A 87 -12.27 7.42 -14.92
CA GLU A 87 -12.12 7.92 -16.28
C GLU A 87 -11.38 6.92 -17.17
N ARG A 88 -10.21 6.44 -16.71
CA ARG A 88 -9.40 5.47 -17.46
C ARG A 88 -10.10 4.13 -17.57
N ARG A 89 -10.67 3.62 -16.48
CA ARG A 89 -11.46 2.38 -16.49
C ARG A 89 -12.54 2.45 -17.55
N ASP A 90 -13.30 3.53 -17.60
CA ASP A 90 -14.42 3.67 -18.53
C ASP A 90 -13.96 3.73 -19.99
N GLN A 91 -12.79 4.30 -20.27
CA GLN A 91 -12.15 4.24 -21.59
C GLN A 91 -11.79 2.79 -21.98
N TRP A 92 -11.35 1.97 -21.01
CA TRP A 92 -10.95 0.59 -21.26
C TRP A 92 -12.12 -0.38 -21.43
N LEU A 93 -13.35 0.02 -21.08
CA LEU A 93 -14.57 -0.77 -21.27
C LEU A 93 -15.01 -0.85 -22.73
N ALA A 94 -14.64 0.15 -23.53
CA ALA A 94 -14.91 0.14 -24.96
C ALA A 94 -13.96 -0.83 -25.67
N PRO A 95 -14.48 -1.77 -26.47
CA PRO A 95 -13.60 -2.62 -27.26
C PRO A 95 -12.90 -1.77 -28.34
N PRO A 96 -11.59 -1.97 -28.58
CA PRO A 96 -10.86 -1.23 -29.60
C PRO A 96 -11.34 -1.58 -31.03
N ALA A 97 -11.90 -2.78 -31.22
CA ALA A 97 -12.56 -3.24 -32.44
C ALA A 97 -13.69 -4.25 -32.09
N PRO A 98 -14.71 -4.47 -32.94
CA PRO A 98 -15.86 -5.32 -32.62
C PRO A 98 -15.54 -6.77 -32.21
N ASP A 99 -14.40 -7.30 -32.63
CA ASP A 99 -13.91 -8.66 -32.40
C ASP A 99 -12.81 -8.75 -31.33
N GLN A 100 -12.40 -7.62 -30.75
CA GLN A 100 -11.35 -7.57 -29.73
C GLN A 100 -11.94 -7.38 -28.33
N PRO A 101 -11.39 -8.07 -27.31
CA PRO A 101 -11.82 -7.83 -25.95
C PRO A 101 -11.49 -6.38 -25.55
N PRO A 102 -12.30 -5.77 -24.66
CA PRO A 102 -11.97 -4.47 -24.09
C PRO A 102 -10.59 -4.46 -23.43
N LEU A 103 -9.88 -3.33 -23.53
CA LEU A 103 -8.53 -3.19 -22.95
C LEU A 103 -8.51 -3.50 -21.44
N LEU A 104 -9.66 -3.32 -20.76
CA LEU A 104 -9.86 -3.68 -19.35
C LEU A 104 -9.41 -5.12 -19.06
N VAL A 105 -9.76 -6.06 -19.94
CA VAL A 105 -9.44 -7.48 -19.77
C VAL A 105 -7.93 -7.67 -19.70
N THR A 106 -7.20 -7.13 -20.67
CA THR A 106 -5.74 -7.23 -20.74
C THR A 106 -5.09 -6.59 -19.53
N LEU A 107 -5.53 -5.39 -19.14
CA LEU A 107 -4.98 -4.66 -18.00
C LEU A 107 -5.19 -5.40 -16.67
N VAL A 108 -6.39 -5.91 -16.41
CA VAL A 108 -6.69 -6.62 -15.16
C VAL A 108 -5.96 -7.96 -15.10
N ILE A 109 -5.99 -8.75 -16.18
CA ILE A 109 -5.33 -10.07 -16.22
C ILE A 109 -3.84 -9.93 -15.95
N HIS A 110 -3.16 -9.07 -16.70
CA HIS A 110 -1.71 -8.95 -16.59
C HIS A 110 -1.28 -8.10 -15.39
N GLY A 111 -2.11 -7.13 -14.99
CA GLY A 111 -1.90 -6.33 -13.78
C GLY A 111 -2.00 -7.18 -12.51
N ALA A 112 -2.91 -8.16 -12.47
CA ALA A 112 -2.96 -9.11 -11.36
C ALA A 112 -1.70 -9.97 -11.26
N LEU A 113 -1.18 -10.44 -12.41
CA LEU A 113 0.09 -11.17 -12.46
C LEU A 113 1.28 -10.30 -12.05
N TYR A 114 1.31 -9.03 -12.46
CA TYR A 114 2.34 -8.07 -12.05
C TYR A 114 2.36 -7.86 -10.54
N VAL A 115 1.20 -7.53 -9.93
CA VAL A 115 1.13 -7.32 -8.48
C VAL A 115 1.50 -8.60 -7.72
N GLY A 116 1.05 -9.78 -8.17
CA GLY A 116 1.47 -11.04 -7.56
C GLY A 116 2.98 -11.30 -7.71
N ALA A 117 3.58 -10.93 -8.84
CA ALA A 117 5.03 -11.03 -9.04
C ALA A 117 5.82 -10.12 -8.08
N CYS A 118 5.32 -8.91 -7.78
CA CYS A 118 5.93 -8.05 -6.76
C CYS A 118 5.93 -8.73 -5.38
N ILE A 119 4.82 -9.38 -5.00
CA ILE A 119 4.71 -10.09 -3.72
C ILE A 119 5.71 -11.25 -3.65
N VAL A 120 5.75 -12.09 -4.69
CA VAL A 120 6.69 -13.22 -4.75
C VAL A 120 8.14 -12.74 -4.68
N LYS A 121 8.47 -11.68 -5.43
CA LYS A 121 9.84 -11.16 -5.52
C LYS A 121 10.33 -10.49 -4.23
N ASN A 122 9.49 -9.67 -3.60
CA ASN A 122 9.92 -8.82 -2.49
C ASN A 122 9.60 -9.42 -1.11
N HIS A 123 8.58 -10.27 -1.04
CA HIS A 123 8.00 -10.74 0.23
C HIS A 123 8.04 -12.27 0.39
N GLY A 124 8.66 -12.99 -0.54
CA GLY A 124 8.83 -14.45 -0.45
C GLY A 124 7.53 -15.24 -0.63
N GLY A 125 6.50 -14.64 -1.22
CA GLY A 125 5.24 -15.32 -1.53
C GLY A 125 5.44 -16.49 -2.52
N GLN A 126 4.49 -17.42 -2.53
CA GLN A 126 4.49 -18.58 -3.41
C GLN A 126 3.24 -18.57 -4.30
N TRP A 127 3.43 -18.75 -5.61
CA TRP A 127 2.31 -18.88 -6.53
C TRP A 127 1.49 -20.14 -6.27
N GLN A 128 0.18 -19.97 -6.15
CA GLN A 128 -0.81 -21.04 -6.29
C GLN A 128 -1.47 -20.87 -7.64
N VAL A 129 -1.07 -21.70 -8.59
CA VAL A 129 -1.48 -21.52 -9.99
C VAL A 129 -2.94 -21.92 -10.13
N ARG A 130 -3.76 -21.07 -10.75
CA ARG A 130 -5.15 -21.41 -11.06
C ARG A 130 -5.36 -21.56 -12.57
N ARG A 131 -6.50 -22.13 -12.92
CA ARG A 131 -7.00 -22.16 -14.30
C ARG A 131 -8.34 -21.40 -14.34
N PRO A 132 -8.41 -20.25 -15.02
CA PRO A 132 -7.37 -19.62 -15.84
C PRO A 132 -6.19 -19.01 -15.03
N LEU A 133 -5.02 -18.83 -15.68
CA LEU A 133 -3.77 -18.41 -15.03
C LEU A 133 -3.88 -17.08 -14.27
N TRP A 134 -4.74 -16.16 -14.71
CA TRP A 134 -4.89 -14.85 -14.06
C TRP A 134 -5.65 -14.91 -12.73
N GLU A 135 -6.35 -16.01 -12.44
CA GLU A 135 -6.91 -16.26 -11.09
C GLU A 135 -5.85 -16.80 -10.12
N SER A 136 -4.60 -16.98 -10.56
CA SER A 136 -3.51 -17.44 -9.69
C SER A 136 -3.42 -16.56 -8.45
N GLN A 137 -3.26 -17.21 -7.30
CA GLN A 137 -3.15 -16.57 -6.00
C GLN A 137 -1.70 -16.58 -5.56
N VAL A 138 -1.36 -15.73 -4.61
CA VAL A 138 -0.05 -15.79 -3.94
C VAL A 138 -0.29 -16.21 -2.49
N ARG A 139 0.22 -17.38 -2.11
CA ARG A 139 0.31 -17.76 -0.70
C ARG A 139 1.44 -16.96 -0.06
N LEU A 140 1.13 -16.26 1.01
CA LEU A 140 2.09 -15.48 1.78
C LEU A 140 2.06 -15.97 3.23
N ASP A 141 3.23 -16.32 3.73
CA ASP A 141 3.46 -16.70 5.11
C ASP A 141 4.25 -15.58 5.81
N SER A 142 3.77 -15.12 6.96
CA SER A 142 4.45 -14.13 7.78
C SER A 142 4.25 -14.39 9.27
N SER A 143 4.84 -13.56 10.12
CA SER A 143 4.62 -13.62 11.57
C SER A 143 3.15 -13.37 11.97
N ALA A 144 2.38 -12.69 11.12
CA ALA A 144 0.95 -12.46 11.31
C ALA A 144 0.07 -13.66 10.91
N GLY A 145 0.65 -14.68 10.26
CA GLY A 145 -0.03 -15.89 9.81
C GLY A 145 0.14 -16.15 8.31
N SER A 146 -0.71 -17.03 7.78
CA SER A 146 -0.69 -17.46 6.38
C SER A 146 -1.97 -17.02 5.66
N ALA A 147 -1.85 -16.49 4.44
CA ALA A 147 -3.00 -16.09 3.63
C ALA A 147 -2.79 -16.40 2.14
N ASP A 148 -3.88 -16.75 1.45
CA ASP A 148 -3.92 -16.88 -0.01
C ASP A 148 -4.49 -15.59 -0.62
N LEU A 149 -3.63 -14.82 -1.28
CA LEU A 149 -3.94 -13.49 -1.78
C LEU A 149 -4.56 -13.56 -3.17
N ALA A 150 -5.86 -13.28 -3.26
CA ALA A 150 -6.64 -13.31 -4.49
C ALA A 150 -6.53 -11.98 -5.28
N ILE A 151 -5.35 -11.72 -5.85
CA ILE A 151 -4.98 -10.44 -6.50
C ILE A 151 -5.96 -10.04 -7.61
N PHE A 152 -6.42 -10.98 -8.43
CA PHE A 152 -7.42 -10.70 -9.47
C PHE A 152 -8.71 -10.09 -8.90
N HIS A 153 -9.17 -10.59 -7.75
CA HIS A 153 -10.34 -10.03 -7.08
C HIS A 153 -10.07 -8.66 -6.48
N TRP A 154 -8.83 -8.35 -6.09
CA TRP A 154 -8.46 -7.01 -5.63
C TRP A 154 -8.60 -6.00 -6.77
N TRP A 155 -8.18 -6.36 -7.99
CA TRP A 155 -8.37 -5.54 -9.18
C TRP A 155 -9.85 -5.30 -9.51
N LEU A 156 -10.68 -6.34 -9.51
CA LEU A 156 -12.11 -6.20 -9.78
C LEU A 156 -12.81 -5.30 -8.75
N LYS A 157 -12.42 -5.41 -7.47
CA LYS A 157 -12.93 -4.54 -6.41
C LYS A 157 -12.45 -3.11 -6.62
N ALA A 158 -11.14 -2.89 -6.81
CA ALA A 158 -10.55 -1.57 -6.99
C ALA A 158 -11.09 -0.82 -8.23
N LEU A 159 -11.55 -1.53 -9.26
CA LEU A 159 -12.17 -0.93 -10.45
C LEU A 159 -13.70 -0.85 -10.38
N SER A 160 -14.34 -1.35 -9.32
CA SER A 160 -15.78 -1.21 -9.15
C SER A 160 -16.18 0.24 -8.86
N ASP A 161 -17.43 0.60 -9.16
CA ASP A 161 -17.96 1.93 -8.89
C ASP A 161 -17.87 2.34 -7.41
N GLU A 162 -17.88 1.36 -6.50
CA GLU A 162 -17.76 1.58 -5.07
C GLU A 162 -16.35 2.02 -4.65
N GLU A 163 -15.30 1.54 -5.32
CA GLU A 163 -13.92 1.68 -4.83
C GLU A 163 -12.98 2.42 -5.77
N VAL A 164 -13.32 2.54 -7.05
CA VAL A 164 -12.49 3.27 -8.00
C VAL A 164 -12.29 4.71 -7.52
N ASP A 165 -11.08 5.24 -7.76
CA ASP A 165 -10.59 6.54 -7.26
C ASP A 165 -10.27 6.58 -5.75
N LYS A 166 -10.47 5.48 -4.98
CA LYS A 166 -10.17 5.44 -3.54
C LYS A 166 -8.84 4.79 -3.18
N GLY A 167 -7.99 4.45 -4.16
CA GLY A 167 -6.67 3.84 -3.89
C GLY A 167 -6.71 2.43 -3.29
N ARG A 168 -7.85 1.72 -3.33
CA ARG A 168 -8.05 0.45 -2.59
C ARG A 168 -7.15 -0.71 -3.02
N LEU A 169 -6.50 -0.63 -4.19
CA LEU A 169 -5.51 -1.63 -4.58
C LEU A 169 -4.24 -1.49 -3.72
N ALA A 170 -3.75 -0.26 -3.54
CA ALA A 170 -2.62 0.06 -2.66
C ALA A 170 -2.94 -0.28 -1.20
N ASP A 171 -4.14 0.10 -0.71
CA ASP A 171 -4.57 -0.23 0.66
C ASP A 171 -4.49 -1.73 0.95
N ARG A 172 -4.96 -2.56 0.00
CA ARG A 172 -4.91 -4.03 0.14
C ARG A 172 -3.49 -4.57 0.08
N TYR A 173 -2.68 -4.05 -0.83
CA TYR A 173 -1.27 -4.43 -0.92
C TYR A 173 -0.57 -4.14 0.41
N ARG A 174 -0.75 -2.93 0.95
CA ARG A 174 -0.20 -2.55 2.25
C ARG A 174 -0.69 -3.45 3.39
N THR A 175 -2.00 -3.60 3.50
CA THR A 175 -2.64 -4.33 4.62
C THR A 175 -2.32 -5.82 4.62
N HIS A 176 -2.22 -6.44 3.43
CA HIS A 176 -2.10 -7.89 3.32
C HIS A 176 -0.71 -8.36 2.91
N VAL A 177 0.18 -7.45 2.50
CA VAL A 177 1.55 -7.76 2.09
C VAL A 177 2.54 -7.01 2.97
N GLU A 178 2.68 -5.69 2.78
CA GLU A 178 3.76 -4.91 3.41
C GLU A 178 3.73 -4.97 4.93
N VAL A 179 2.57 -4.75 5.54
CA VAL A 179 2.44 -4.70 7.01
C VAL A 179 2.66 -6.08 7.64
N PRO A 180 2.05 -7.18 7.15
CA PRO A 180 2.32 -8.52 7.68
C PRO A 180 3.76 -8.99 7.51
N THR A 181 4.48 -8.57 6.46
CA THR A 181 5.84 -9.05 6.16
C THR A 181 6.94 -8.13 6.67
N PHE A 182 6.57 -6.95 7.18
CA PHE A 182 7.51 -6.03 7.78
C PHE A 182 8.18 -6.68 8.99
N ASP A 183 9.52 -6.76 8.96
CA ASP A 183 10.33 -7.25 10.07
C ASP A 183 10.98 -6.04 10.78
N PRO A 184 10.33 -5.51 11.82
CA PRO A 184 10.81 -4.31 12.52
C PRO A 184 12.15 -4.56 13.24
N GLU A 185 12.48 -5.81 13.58
CA GLU A 185 13.70 -6.14 14.31
C GLU A 185 14.96 -6.00 13.43
N ARG A 186 14.79 -6.16 12.11
CA ARG A 186 15.84 -5.98 11.10
C ARG A 186 16.22 -4.53 10.84
N LEU A 187 15.40 -3.58 11.28
CA LEU A 187 15.72 -2.16 11.11
C LEU A 187 17.02 -1.82 11.84
N PRO A 188 17.92 -1.04 11.22
CA PRO A 188 19.11 -0.54 11.89
C PRO A 188 18.73 0.30 13.11
N VAL A 189 19.48 0.14 14.20
CA VAL A 189 19.34 1.02 15.37
C VAL A 189 19.88 2.41 15.01
N ILE A 190 19.05 3.45 15.13
CA ILE A 190 19.42 4.85 14.91
C ILE A 190 20.21 5.36 16.11
N ALA A 191 19.69 5.14 17.32
CA ALA A 191 20.31 5.55 18.58
C ALA A 191 19.82 4.68 19.75
N SER A 192 20.43 4.82 20.92
CA SER A 192 19.93 4.15 22.14
C SER A 192 18.50 4.58 22.46
N ALA A 193 17.64 3.64 22.83
CA ALA A 193 16.25 3.89 23.25
C ALA A 193 16.13 4.87 24.43
N ASP A 194 17.12 4.91 25.31
CA ASP A 194 17.15 5.81 26.47
C ASP A 194 17.56 7.26 26.11
N ARG A 195 17.94 7.52 24.85
CA ARG A 195 18.34 8.85 24.42
C ARG A 195 17.14 9.80 24.47
N ARG A 196 17.26 10.83 25.30
CA ARG A 196 16.25 11.88 25.40
C ARG A 196 16.42 12.90 24.29
N LEU A 197 15.35 13.12 23.53
CA LEU A 197 15.25 14.13 22.50
C LEU A 197 14.37 15.28 23.04
N PRO A 198 14.88 16.51 23.13
CA PRO A 198 14.12 17.62 23.68
C PRO A 198 12.97 18.03 22.75
N ARG A 199 11.85 18.49 23.32
CA ARG A 199 10.74 19.07 22.54
C ARG A 199 11.21 20.25 21.70
N LEU A 200 10.77 20.31 20.44
CA LEU A 200 10.94 21.49 19.58
C LEU A 200 9.73 22.42 19.73
N ALA A 201 9.88 23.47 20.53
CA ALA A 201 8.77 24.40 20.83
C ALA A 201 8.50 25.45 19.74
N LYS A 202 9.48 25.77 18.88
CA LYS A 202 9.32 26.67 17.74
C LYS A 202 9.55 25.87 16.48
N VAL A 203 8.46 25.49 15.82
CA VAL A 203 8.51 24.58 14.69
C VAL A 203 8.61 25.37 13.39
N ARG A 204 9.69 25.11 12.66
CA ARG A 204 9.94 25.50 11.27
C ARG A 204 10.79 24.41 10.66
N TYR A 205 10.71 24.22 9.34
CA TYR A 205 11.47 23.17 8.67
C TYR A 205 12.99 23.27 8.94
N ASP A 206 13.57 24.48 8.85
CA ASP A 206 15.00 24.70 9.09
C ASP A 206 15.43 24.40 10.54
N LEU A 207 14.54 24.65 11.50
CA LEU A 207 14.78 24.38 12.91
C LEU A 207 14.65 22.90 13.23
N LEU A 208 13.69 22.20 12.61
CA LEU A 208 13.60 20.74 12.71
C LEU A 208 14.89 20.08 12.24
N TYR A 209 15.39 20.47 11.07
CA TYR A 209 16.63 19.91 10.53
C TYR A 209 17.83 20.16 11.45
N LYS A 210 17.98 21.39 11.97
CA LYS A 210 19.05 21.72 12.94
C LYS A 210 18.88 20.94 14.25
N HIS A 211 17.65 20.75 14.70
CA HIS A 211 17.33 20.04 15.93
C HIS A 211 17.71 18.55 15.83
N LEU A 212 17.29 17.88 14.74
CA LEU A 212 17.67 16.49 14.48
C LEU A 212 19.18 16.33 14.36
N ARG A 213 19.87 17.24 13.65
CA ARG A 213 21.33 17.19 13.53
C ARG A 213 22.05 17.37 14.87
N ALA A 214 21.48 18.12 15.81
CA ALA A 214 22.08 18.35 17.12
C ALA A 214 21.83 17.20 18.11
N HIS A 215 20.67 16.56 18.05
CA HIS A 215 20.23 15.59 19.06
C HIS A 215 20.18 14.14 18.57
N LEU A 216 20.16 13.93 17.24
CA LEU A 216 20.14 12.64 16.58
C LEU A 216 20.99 12.67 15.28
N PRO A 217 22.31 12.94 15.37
CA PRO A 217 23.18 13.09 14.20
C PRO A 217 23.30 11.84 13.32
N GLU A 218 22.93 10.66 13.84
CA GLU A 218 22.87 9.40 13.11
C GLU A 218 21.81 9.44 11.99
N LEU A 219 20.71 10.17 12.20
CA LEU A 219 19.69 10.43 11.18
C LEU A 219 20.14 11.59 10.28
N ARG A 220 20.81 11.27 9.18
CA ARG A 220 21.46 12.26 8.31
C ARG A 220 20.51 13.02 7.40
N SER A 221 19.37 12.41 7.07
CA SER A 221 18.35 12.96 6.18
C SER A 221 16.97 12.70 6.76
N VAL A 222 16.03 13.59 6.43
CA VAL A 222 14.60 13.37 6.65
C VAL A 222 13.96 12.53 5.54
N GLY A 223 14.69 12.24 4.45
CA GLY A 223 14.16 11.52 3.29
C GLY A 223 13.48 12.44 2.27
N ASP A 224 13.37 11.97 1.03
CA ASP A 224 12.85 12.76 -0.10
C ASP A 224 11.32 12.90 -0.07
N ASP A 225 10.63 11.93 0.54
CA ASP A 225 9.17 11.89 0.67
C ASP A 225 8.65 12.60 1.93
N PHE A 226 9.55 13.16 2.75
CA PHE A 226 9.13 14.01 3.86
C PHE A 226 8.48 15.29 3.32
N PRO A 227 7.47 15.87 4.01
CA PRO A 227 6.81 17.09 3.55
C PRO A 227 7.82 18.19 3.18
N SER A 228 7.60 18.83 2.03
CA SER A 228 8.43 19.96 1.61
C SER A 228 8.39 21.09 2.66
N PRO A 229 9.38 22.00 2.69
CA PRO A 229 9.39 23.11 3.63
C PRO A 229 8.07 23.90 3.65
N GLU A 230 7.51 24.17 2.46
CA GLU A 230 6.25 24.89 2.31
C GLU A 230 5.08 24.11 2.90
N ARG A 231 4.96 22.81 2.56
CA ARG A 231 3.92 21.93 3.09
C ARG A 231 4.04 21.76 4.61
N PHE A 232 5.25 21.66 5.12
CA PHE A 232 5.52 21.50 6.54
C PHE A 232 5.14 22.76 7.34
N ASP A 233 5.44 23.94 6.80
CA ASP A 233 5.05 25.21 7.41
C ASP A 233 3.52 25.43 7.35
N GLU A 234 2.86 25.02 6.25
CA GLU A 234 1.38 25.02 6.12
C GLU A 234 0.67 24.19 7.19
N MET A 235 1.30 23.11 7.69
CA MET A 235 0.71 22.28 8.75
C MET A 235 0.56 23.03 10.09
N GLY A 236 1.32 24.10 10.31
CA GLY A 236 1.12 25.01 11.44
C GLY A 236 1.38 24.38 12.83
N PHE A 237 2.45 23.60 12.96
CA PHE A 237 2.79 22.92 14.21
C PHE A 237 3.03 23.89 15.38
N ARG A 238 2.40 23.64 16.52
CA ARG A 238 2.65 24.39 17.76
C ARG A 238 3.95 23.94 18.44
N TRP A 239 4.24 22.65 18.38
CA TRP A 239 5.47 22.02 18.89
C TRP A 239 5.63 20.63 18.25
N LEU A 240 6.83 20.05 18.35
CA LEU A 240 7.09 18.65 18.01
C LEU A 240 7.81 17.93 19.15
N ASP A 241 7.33 16.74 19.49
CA ASP A 241 8.02 15.78 20.35
C ASP A 241 8.55 14.61 19.51
N PHE A 242 9.45 13.87 20.13
CA PHE A 242 10.26 12.84 19.51
C PHE A 242 10.31 11.62 20.42
N LEU A 243 9.94 10.46 19.89
CA LEU A 243 10.02 9.18 20.57
C LEU A 243 10.89 8.22 19.77
N LEU A 244 11.83 7.56 20.44
CA LEU A 244 12.60 6.45 19.86
C LEU A 244 11.87 5.14 20.15
N LEU A 245 11.46 4.46 19.09
CA LEU A 245 10.63 3.26 19.10
C LEU A 245 11.45 2.02 18.77
N GLY A 246 10.97 0.84 19.16
CA GLY A 246 11.58 -0.44 18.76
C GLY A 246 13.03 -0.61 19.22
N GLY A 247 13.36 -0.14 20.43
CA GLY A 247 14.75 -0.12 20.91
C GLY A 247 15.63 0.91 20.20
N GLY A 248 15.04 1.97 19.64
CA GLY A 248 15.73 3.06 18.95
C GLY A 248 15.97 2.83 17.46
N ARG A 249 15.20 1.95 16.83
CA ARG A 249 15.23 1.63 15.40
C ARG A 249 14.41 2.60 14.55
N MET A 250 13.47 3.30 15.17
CA MET A 250 12.61 4.25 14.48
C MET A 250 12.36 5.47 15.34
N LEU A 251 12.34 6.63 14.70
CA LEU A 251 11.98 7.89 15.31
C LEU A 251 10.53 8.21 14.94
N LEU A 252 9.69 8.42 15.95
CA LEU A 252 8.37 9.02 15.78
C LEU A 252 8.46 10.50 16.14
N LEU A 253 8.14 11.35 15.16
CA LEU A 253 7.89 12.77 15.36
C LEU A 253 6.39 12.94 15.48
N HIS A 254 5.93 13.64 16.51
CA HIS A 254 4.51 13.94 16.62
C HIS A 254 4.26 15.35 17.15
N GLY A 255 3.17 15.96 16.72
CA GLY A 255 2.77 17.25 17.25
C GLY A 255 1.41 17.72 16.75
N PRO A 256 0.84 18.71 17.45
CA PRO A 256 -0.44 19.30 17.07
C PRO A 256 -0.20 20.37 15.99
N GLY A 257 -0.76 20.14 14.82
CA GLY A 257 -0.87 21.10 13.72
C GLY A 257 -2.14 21.94 13.82
N ALA A 258 -2.43 22.70 12.76
CA ALA A 258 -3.58 23.60 12.70
C ALA A 258 -4.94 22.88 12.69
N GLN A 259 -5.00 21.65 12.18
CA GLN A 259 -6.26 20.90 11.98
C GLN A 259 -6.34 19.59 12.77
N GLY A 260 -5.32 19.26 13.57
CA GLY A 260 -5.26 17.99 14.28
C GLY A 260 -3.85 17.61 14.66
N VAL A 261 -3.60 16.31 14.81
CA VAL A 261 -2.33 15.73 15.22
C VAL A 261 -1.69 15.03 14.04
N HIS A 262 -0.41 15.33 13.79
CA HIS A 262 0.39 14.62 12.79
C HIS A 262 1.43 13.74 13.49
N LEU A 263 1.67 12.58 12.89
CA LEU A 263 2.68 11.61 13.26
C LEU A 263 3.53 11.32 12.02
N PHE A 264 4.85 11.31 12.17
CA PHE A 264 5.80 10.94 11.12
C PHE A 264 6.76 9.89 11.67
N TRP A 265 6.84 8.75 11.01
CA TRP A 265 7.80 7.69 11.33
C TRP A 265 9.01 7.83 10.41
N MET A 266 10.19 7.72 11.01
CA MET A 266 11.47 7.78 10.30
C MET A 266 12.37 6.63 10.73
N ASP A 267 12.92 5.91 9.76
CA ASP A 267 14.01 4.97 9.99
C ASP A 267 15.36 5.68 9.76
N LEU A 268 16.46 4.91 9.70
CA LEU A 268 17.78 5.48 9.46
C LEU A 268 17.93 6.13 8.07
N GLY A 269 17.13 5.72 7.09
CA GLY A 269 17.08 6.26 5.73
C GLY A 269 16.27 7.55 5.61
N GLY A 270 15.35 7.80 6.55
CA GLY A 270 14.52 9.00 6.60
C GLY A 270 13.05 8.65 6.77
N PHE A 271 12.18 9.46 6.17
CA PHE A 271 10.73 9.33 6.25
C PHE A 271 10.24 7.99 5.68
N VAL A 272 9.37 7.32 6.44
CA VAL A 272 8.75 6.04 6.06
C VAL A 272 7.25 6.24 5.81
N GLN A 273 6.56 6.90 6.74
CA GLN A 273 5.11 7.08 6.65
C GLN A 273 4.63 8.17 7.61
N SER A 274 3.38 8.58 7.42
CA SER A 274 2.70 9.52 8.31
C SER A 274 1.26 9.11 8.61
N ALA A 275 0.74 9.60 9.72
CA ALA A 275 -0.66 9.52 10.07
C ALA A 275 -1.15 10.91 10.48
N PHE A 276 -2.40 11.21 10.15
CA PHE A 276 -3.08 12.43 10.53
C PHE A 276 -4.40 12.09 11.21
N TYR A 277 -4.60 12.63 12.41
CA TYR A 277 -5.85 12.54 13.15
C TYR A 277 -6.44 13.93 13.28
N GLN A 278 -7.58 14.16 12.64
CA GLN A 278 -8.36 15.36 12.87
C GLN A 278 -8.80 15.37 14.35
N ALA A 279 -8.43 16.43 15.06
CA ALA A 279 -8.61 16.50 16.51
C ALA A 279 -8.82 17.95 16.97
N ASP A 280 -9.52 18.11 18.09
CA ASP A 280 -9.66 19.38 18.78
C ASP A 280 -8.29 19.82 19.34
N ALA A 281 -8.08 21.13 19.45
CA ALA A 281 -6.84 21.67 20.01
C ALA A 281 -6.67 21.41 21.52
N PHE A 282 -7.76 21.07 22.21
CA PHE A 282 -7.83 20.78 23.64
C PHE A 282 -8.93 19.72 23.94
N PRO A 283 -8.71 18.76 24.85
CA PRO A 283 -7.45 18.43 25.53
C PRO A 283 -6.30 18.11 24.56
N GLU A 284 -5.06 18.33 25.02
CA GLU A 284 -3.87 18.02 24.24
C GLU A 284 -3.76 16.50 24.01
N HIS A 285 -3.24 16.10 22.86
CA HIS A 285 -3.13 14.69 22.53
C HIS A 285 -2.05 14.01 23.37
N VAL A 286 -2.22 12.72 23.57
CA VAL A 286 -1.27 11.88 24.31
C VAL A 286 -0.81 10.77 23.40
N VAL A 287 0.50 10.54 23.36
CA VAL A 287 1.12 9.40 22.68
C VAL A 287 1.74 8.50 23.74
N GLN A 288 1.34 7.24 23.76
CA GLN A 288 1.84 6.21 24.68
C GLN A 288 2.40 5.05 23.88
N VAL A 289 3.47 4.45 24.40
CA VAL A 289 4.13 3.28 23.81
C VAL A 289 4.11 2.17 24.86
N GLU A 290 3.50 1.04 24.52
CA GLU A 290 3.44 -0.16 25.35
C GLU A 290 3.89 -1.36 24.51
N ASP A 291 5.07 -1.90 24.82
CA ASP A 291 5.71 -2.95 24.03
C ASP A 291 5.76 -2.59 22.54
N ASP A 292 5.07 -3.37 21.70
CA ASP A 292 5.00 -3.14 20.26
C ASP A 292 3.87 -2.18 19.83
N ARG A 293 3.06 -1.70 20.77
CA ARG A 293 1.87 -0.89 20.51
C ARG A 293 2.14 0.59 20.74
N LEU A 294 1.63 1.38 19.81
CA LEU A 294 1.53 2.83 19.91
C LEU A 294 0.06 3.21 20.06
N GLN A 295 -0.26 3.92 21.15
CA GLN A 295 -1.59 4.46 21.40
C GLN A 295 -1.56 5.98 21.25
N VAL A 296 -2.44 6.49 20.40
CA VAL A 296 -2.63 7.91 20.17
C VAL A 296 -4.02 8.28 20.67
N ILE A 297 -4.07 9.09 21.72
CA ILE A 297 -5.30 9.57 22.34
C ILE A 297 -5.51 11.02 21.92
N VAL A 298 -6.61 11.27 21.20
CA VAL A 298 -7.00 12.60 20.71
C VAL A 298 -8.41 12.96 21.18
N SER A 299 -8.73 14.25 21.23
CA SER A 299 -10.11 14.72 21.42
C SER A 299 -10.75 14.96 20.06
N ILE A 300 -11.96 14.44 19.84
CA ILE A 300 -12.77 14.73 18.66
C ILE A 300 -14.15 15.16 19.14
N SER A 301 -14.54 16.41 18.85
CA SER A 301 -15.80 16.99 19.33
C SER A 301 -15.96 16.90 20.86
N GLY A 302 -14.87 17.11 21.59
CA GLY A 302 -14.79 17.05 23.05
C GLY A 302 -14.79 15.64 23.64
N GLN A 303 -14.78 14.59 22.81
CA GLN A 303 -14.73 13.21 23.28
C GLN A 303 -13.36 12.57 23.03
N PRO A 304 -12.79 11.87 24.03
CA PRO A 304 -11.54 11.15 23.83
C PRO A 304 -11.74 9.97 22.86
N ARG A 305 -10.83 9.85 21.90
CA ARG A 305 -10.73 8.74 20.95
C ARG A 305 -9.32 8.18 21.02
N MET A 306 -9.23 6.85 21.09
CA MET A 306 -7.97 6.12 21.13
C MET A 306 -7.77 5.41 19.79
N HIS A 307 -6.61 5.64 19.19
CA HIS A 307 -6.14 4.94 18.00
C HIS A 307 -4.95 4.07 18.41
N GLU A 308 -5.08 2.77 18.23
CA GLU A 308 -4.02 1.80 18.51
C GLU A 308 -3.42 1.31 17.18
N MET A 309 -2.08 1.27 17.13
CA MET A 309 -1.31 0.77 15.99
C MET A 309 -0.01 0.14 16.47
N LEU A 310 0.73 -0.47 15.54
CA LEU A 310 2.09 -0.96 15.83
C LEU A 310 3.05 0.22 15.82
N TRP A 311 4.15 0.15 16.57
CA TRP A 311 5.10 1.27 16.65
C TRP A 311 5.81 1.55 15.32
N TRP A 312 5.84 0.58 14.40
CA TRP A 312 6.30 0.76 13.03
C TRP A 312 5.19 1.21 12.07
N GLY A 313 4.07 1.71 12.61
CA GLY A 313 2.94 2.28 11.90
C GLY A 313 1.81 1.30 11.57
N THR A 314 0.91 1.74 10.70
CA THR A 314 -0.32 1.02 10.28
C THR A 314 -0.26 0.55 8.84
#